data_AF-A0A6G0WPA3-F1
#
_entry.id   AF-A0A6G0WPA3-F1
#
_cell.length_a   1.000
_cell.length_b   1.000
_cell.length_c   1.000
_cell.angle_alpha   90.00
_cell.angle_beta   90.00
_cell.angle_gamma   90.00
#
_symmetry.space_group_name_H-M   'P 1'
#
loop_
_entity.id
_entity.type
_entity.pdbx_description
1 polymer ?
#
loop_
_entity_poly.entity_id
_entity_poly.type
_entity_poly.pdbx_seq_one_letter_code
_entity_poly.pdbx_strand_id
1 'polypeptide(L)'
;MPHSLRTRILSSIRSATNIHPQAVVPQIVSLIPIVPSGFDGQLKLLELGNSFANEHDQSSNASTIMAAIHGLSTEINVVKMRLEEIHCQNQGEMMSTRSMFRSQLDRIHSSLKSIAIQPVVRSSIQTSNMGGASLVAAVGKVQLSKRPRDLYELWKEYEFGLGGNKPAKHFTEKEHGTRLLLSLEVLASC
;
A
#
# COMPACT_ATOMS: atom_id res chain seq x y z
N MET A 1 16.01 -3.96 -62.88
CA MET A 1 16.01 -5.37 -63.35
C MET A 1 16.12 -5.38 -64.87
N PRO A 2 17.14 -6.01 -65.48
CA PRO A 2 17.28 -6.10 -66.93
C PRO A 2 16.12 -6.88 -67.55
N HIS A 3 15.59 -6.41 -68.67
CA HIS A 3 14.38 -6.97 -69.28
C HIS A 3 14.56 -8.43 -69.69
N SER A 4 15.73 -8.78 -70.22
CA SER A 4 16.10 -10.15 -70.61
C SER A 4 16.06 -11.16 -69.46
N LEU A 5 16.48 -10.75 -68.26
CA LEU A 5 16.46 -11.60 -67.07
C LEU A 5 15.02 -11.84 -66.60
N ARG A 6 14.19 -10.78 -66.61
CA ARG A 6 12.77 -10.88 -66.25
C ARG A 6 12.04 -11.87 -67.16
N THR A 7 12.23 -11.79 -68.48
CA THR A 7 11.58 -12.68 -69.43
C THR A 7 12.01 -14.14 -69.24
N ARG A 8 13.30 -14.37 -68.95
CA ARG A 8 13.84 -15.71 -68.69
C ARG A 8 13.32 -16.32 -67.38
N ILE A 9 13.17 -15.52 -66.32
CA ILE A 9 12.62 -15.99 -65.05
C ILE A 9 11.14 -16.36 -65.23
N LEU A 10 10.36 -15.48 -65.88
CA LEU A 10 8.94 -15.72 -66.12
C LEU A 10 8.69 -16.93 -67.03
N SER A 11 9.53 -17.15 -68.05
CA SER A 11 9.41 -18.33 -68.92
C SER A 11 9.75 -19.63 -68.20
N SER A 12 10.78 -19.64 -67.34
CA SER A 12 11.12 -20.81 -66.51
C SER A 12 10.01 -21.17 -65.52
N ILE A 13 9.43 -20.18 -64.85
CA ILE A 13 8.31 -20.40 -63.91
C ILE A 13 7.09 -20.94 -64.65
N ARG A 14 6.78 -20.39 -65.83
CA ARG A 14 5.65 -20.85 -66.67
C ARG A 14 5.84 -22.29 -67.13
N SER A 15 7.05 -22.67 -67.51
CA SER A 15 7.39 -24.04 -67.90
C SER A 15 7.23 -25.02 -66.73
N ALA A 16 7.65 -24.63 -65.52
CA ALA A 16 7.56 -25.46 -64.32
C ALA A 16 6.12 -25.65 -63.81
N THR A 17 5.21 -24.73 -64.12
CA THR A 17 3.85 -24.70 -63.56
C THR A 17 2.76 -25.22 -64.53
N ASN A 18 3.14 -25.62 -65.75
CA ASN A 18 2.23 -26.13 -66.79
C ASN A 18 1.03 -25.20 -67.08
N ILE A 19 1.26 -23.88 -67.00
CA ILE A 19 0.24 -22.85 -67.21
C ILE A 19 0.23 -22.43 -68.69
N HIS A 20 -0.95 -22.51 -69.32
CA HIS A 20 -1.19 -22.17 -70.73
C HIS A 20 -0.74 -20.72 -71.06
N PRO A 21 -0.08 -20.45 -72.21
CA PRO A 21 0.60 -19.18 -72.50
C PRO A 21 -0.29 -17.93 -72.62
N GLN A 22 -1.62 -18.07 -72.59
CA GLN A 22 -2.61 -16.99 -72.61
C GLN A 22 -3.28 -16.74 -71.25
N ALA A 23 -3.01 -17.56 -70.23
CA ALA A 23 -3.55 -17.34 -68.89
C ALA A 23 -2.71 -16.28 -68.17
N VAL A 24 -3.39 -15.27 -67.61
CA VAL A 24 -2.81 -14.27 -66.71
C VAL A 24 -2.02 -15.02 -65.64
N VAL A 25 -0.71 -14.75 -65.55
CA VAL A 25 0.17 -15.40 -64.58
C VAL A 25 -0.43 -15.14 -63.19
N PRO A 26 -0.87 -16.18 -62.45
CA PRO A 26 -1.40 -15.97 -61.12
C PRO A 26 -0.28 -15.37 -60.28
N GLN A 27 -0.59 -14.31 -59.54
CA GLN A 27 0.35 -13.66 -58.66
C GLN A 27 0.76 -14.65 -57.56
N ILE A 28 1.91 -15.31 -57.74
CA ILE A 28 2.43 -16.35 -56.83
C ILE A 28 2.84 -15.76 -55.47
N VAL A 29 3.06 -14.45 -55.40
CA VAL A 29 3.54 -13.77 -54.18
C VAL A 29 2.44 -12.84 -53.65
N SER A 30 1.81 -13.24 -52.54
CA SER A 30 0.92 -12.38 -51.77
C SER A 30 1.75 -11.47 -50.87
N LEU A 31 1.53 -10.16 -50.96
CA LEU A 31 2.02 -9.21 -49.97
C LEU A 31 1.20 -9.39 -48.71
N ILE A 32 1.86 -9.76 -47.61
CA ILE A 32 1.21 -9.92 -46.31
C ILE A 32 1.51 -8.67 -45.48
N PRO A 33 0.49 -7.91 -45.05
CA PRO A 33 0.71 -6.80 -44.14
C PRO A 33 1.14 -7.34 -42.77
N ILE A 34 2.29 -6.85 -42.30
CA ILE A 34 2.87 -7.25 -41.01
C ILE A 34 2.79 -6.06 -40.06
N VAL A 35 2.23 -6.28 -38.88
CA VAL A 35 2.24 -5.28 -37.81
C VAL A 35 3.38 -5.60 -36.85
N PRO A 36 4.38 -4.70 -36.69
CA PRO A 36 5.36 -4.84 -35.64
C PRO A 36 4.67 -4.56 -34.30
N SER A 37 4.51 -5.60 -33.49
CA SER A 37 4.05 -5.49 -32.11
C SER A 37 5.20 -5.92 -31.20
N GLY A 38 5.34 -5.33 -30.02
CA GLY A 38 6.47 -5.69 -29.18
C GLY A 38 6.53 -4.89 -27.90
N PHE A 39 6.92 -5.55 -26.81
CA PHE A 39 7.10 -4.92 -25.51
C PHE A 39 8.37 -5.50 -24.87
N ASP A 40 9.15 -4.66 -24.21
CA ASP A 40 10.35 -5.05 -23.46
C ASP A 40 11.38 -5.82 -24.31
N GLY A 41 11.75 -5.24 -25.45
CA GLY A 41 12.79 -5.80 -26.34
C GLY A 41 12.34 -7.00 -27.19
N GLN A 42 11.12 -7.49 -27.04
CA GLN A 42 10.57 -8.55 -27.90
C GLN A 42 9.82 -7.94 -29.09
N LEU A 43 10.28 -8.22 -30.32
CA LEU A 43 9.53 -7.94 -31.55
C LEU A 43 8.70 -9.16 -31.96
N LYS A 44 7.38 -9.01 -31.91
CA LYS A 44 6.37 -9.93 -32.42
C LYS A 44 5.77 -9.40 -33.71
N LEU A 45 6.07 -10.07 -34.81
CA LEU A 45 5.47 -9.82 -36.12
C LEU A 45 4.16 -10.58 -36.19
N LEU A 46 3.04 -9.88 -36.19
CA LEU A 46 1.71 -10.50 -36.35
C LEU A 46 1.32 -10.45 -37.82
N GLU A 47 1.11 -11.64 -38.39
CA GLU A 47 0.59 -11.83 -39.73
C GLU A 47 -0.92 -11.56 -39.74
N LEU A 48 -1.36 -10.51 -40.46
CA LEU A 48 -2.79 -10.27 -40.63
C LEU A 48 -3.28 -11.08 -41.83
N GLY A 49 -4.11 -12.10 -41.55
CA GLY A 49 -4.64 -13.03 -42.55
C GLY A 49 -5.28 -12.31 -43.74
N ASN A 50 -4.84 -12.69 -44.95
CA ASN A 50 -5.25 -12.07 -46.20
C ASN A 50 -6.67 -12.51 -46.61
N SER A 51 -7.70 -11.84 -46.08
CA SER A 51 -9.09 -11.97 -46.58
C SER A 51 -9.36 -11.14 -47.86
N PHE A 52 -8.31 -10.66 -48.54
CA PHE A 52 -8.40 -9.65 -49.61
C PHE A 52 -8.26 -10.22 -51.03
N ALA A 53 -8.84 -11.39 -51.32
CA ALA A 53 -8.86 -11.88 -52.70
C ALA A 53 -9.90 -11.18 -53.60
N ASN A 54 -10.81 -10.35 -53.07
CA ASN A 54 -11.85 -9.69 -53.86
C ASN A 54 -12.00 -8.18 -53.61
N GLU A 55 -11.86 -7.43 -54.72
CA GLU A 55 -12.37 -6.09 -55.05
C GLU A 55 -11.70 -4.81 -54.51
N HIS A 56 -11.66 -3.85 -55.44
CA HIS A 56 -10.80 -2.67 -55.53
C HIS A 56 -11.19 -1.49 -54.60
N ASP A 57 -12.19 -1.67 -53.72
CA ASP A 57 -12.75 -0.59 -52.89
C ASP A 57 -12.40 -0.71 -51.38
N GLN A 58 -11.72 -1.77 -50.94
CA GLN A 58 -11.47 -2.04 -49.52
C GLN A 58 -10.12 -1.52 -48.98
N SER A 59 -9.27 -0.95 -49.85
CA SER A 59 -7.93 -0.48 -49.48
C SER A 59 -7.93 0.73 -48.53
N SER A 60 -8.93 1.61 -48.61
CA SER A 60 -9.04 2.78 -47.73
C SER A 60 -9.42 2.37 -46.30
N ASN A 61 -10.43 1.51 -46.16
CA ASN A 61 -10.91 1.00 -44.89
C ASN A 61 -9.84 0.20 -44.14
N ALA A 62 -9.07 -0.63 -44.87
CA ALA A 62 -7.96 -1.37 -44.28
C ALA A 62 -6.89 -0.44 -43.69
N SER A 63 -6.57 0.67 -44.37
CA SER A 63 -5.60 1.64 -43.88
C SER A 63 -6.09 2.38 -42.63
N THR A 64 -7.38 2.75 -42.58
CA THR A 64 -8.02 3.37 -41.41
C THR A 64 -8.08 2.40 -40.23
N ILE A 65 -8.39 1.12 -40.45
CA ILE A 65 -8.39 0.09 -39.42
C ILE A 65 -6.97 -0.12 -38.86
N MET A 66 -5.94 -0.15 -39.72
CA MET A 66 -4.56 -0.25 -39.28
C MET A 66 -4.13 0.96 -38.44
N ALA A 67 -4.49 2.18 -38.85
CA ALA A 67 -4.21 3.38 -38.07
C ALA A 67 -4.88 3.34 -36.68
N ALA A 68 -6.13 2.88 -36.61
CA ALA A 68 -6.86 2.71 -35.35
C ALA A 68 -6.23 1.65 -34.44
N ILE A 69 -5.82 0.50 -34.99
CA ILE A 69 -5.12 -0.56 -34.24
C ILE A 69 -3.79 -0.05 -33.68
N HIS A 70 -3.03 0.71 -34.48
CA HIS A 70 -1.80 1.36 -34.01
C HIS A 70 -2.08 2.37 -32.88
N GLY A 71 -3.12 3.20 -33.02
CA GLY A 71 -3.55 4.12 -31.97
C GLY A 71 -3.86 3.41 -30.65
N LEU A 72 -4.72 2.40 -30.69
CA LEU A 72 -5.06 1.60 -29.51
C LEU A 72 -3.84 0.90 -28.88
N SER A 73 -2.93 0.38 -29.71
CA SER A 73 -1.69 -0.23 -29.22
C SER A 73 -0.82 0.78 -28.45
N THR A 74 -0.70 2.01 -28.96
CA THR A 74 0.04 3.07 -28.24
C THR A 74 -0.63 3.45 -26.92
N GLU A 75 -1.96 3.55 -26.89
CA GLU A 75 -2.71 3.85 -25.66
C GLU A 75 -2.54 2.74 -24.62
N ILE A 76 -2.65 1.47 -25.03
CA ILE A 76 -2.43 0.31 -24.15
C ILE A 76 -1.02 0.35 -23.54
N ASN A 77 -0.02 0.71 -24.34
CA ASN A 77 1.37 0.80 -23.85
C ASN A 77 1.55 1.93 -22.84
N VAL A 78 0.94 3.09 -23.07
CA VAL A 78 0.97 4.22 -22.13
C VAL A 78 0.31 3.83 -20.80
N VAL A 79 -0.86 3.18 -20.85
CA VAL A 79 -1.56 2.70 -19.66
C VAL A 79 -0.72 1.67 -18.90
N LYS A 80 -0.07 0.75 -19.61
CA LYS A 80 0.79 -0.26 -19.01
C LYS A 80 1.98 0.36 -18.26
N MET A 81 2.67 1.33 -18.88
CA MET A 81 3.76 2.05 -18.23
C MET A 81 3.28 2.76 -16.95
N ARG A 82 2.10 3.38 -17.00
CA ARG A 82 1.55 4.07 -15.82
C ARG A 82 1.22 3.09 -14.69
N LEU A 83 0.75 1.89 -15.02
CA LEU A 83 0.47 0.85 -14.02
C LEU A 83 1.75 0.36 -13.36
N GLU A 84 2.81 0.10 -14.14
CA GLU A 84 4.12 -0.30 -13.63
C GLU A 84 4.75 0.80 -12.74
N GLU A 85 4.62 2.07 -13.14
CA GLU A 85 5.06 3.22 -12.35
C GLU A 85 4.35 3.26 -10.99
N ILE A 86 3.01 3.20 -10.98
CA ILE A 86 2.21 3.21 -9.74
C ILE A 86 2.56 2.00 -8.87
N HIS A 87 2.76 0.83 -9.47
CA HIS A 87 3.17 -0.36 -8.73
C HIS A 87 4.52 -0.15 -8.05
N CYS A 88 5.51 0.37 -8.78
CA CYS A 88 6.83 0.68 -8.22
C CYS A 88 6.75 1.71 -7.10
N GLN A 89 5.95 2.77 -7.28
CA GLN A 89 5.72 3.79 -6.25
C GLN A 89 5.11 3.18 -4.97
N ASN A 90 3.99 2.47 -5.10
CA ASN A 90 3.32 1.83 -3.97
C ASN A 90 4.24 0.84 -3.24
N GLN A 91 5.04 0.09 -4.00
CA GLN A 91 5.99 -0.84 -3.43
C GLN A 91 7.09 -0.12 -2.65
N GLY A 92 7.60 1.01 -3.17
CA GLY A 92 8.56 1.86 -2.49
C GLY A 92 8.00 2.46 -1.20
N GLU A 93 6.78 2.98 -1.23
CA GLU A 93 6.08 3.50 -0.06
C GLU A 93 5.92 2.41 1.01
N MET A 94 5.46 1.20 0.63
CA MET A 94 5.32 0.07 1.54
C MET A 94 6.66 -0.33 2.18
N MET A 95 7.74 -0.38 1.41
CA MET A 95 9.08 -0.68 1.93
C MET A 95 9.55 0.40 2.91
N SER A 96 9.31 1.68 2.62
CA SER A 96 9.63 2.81 3.48
C SER A 96 8.87 2.73 4.82
N THR A 97 7.54 2.52 4.78
CA THR A 97 6.72 2.36 5.99
C THR A 97 7.19 1.16 6.82
N ARG A 98 7.51 0.03 6.17
CA ARG A 98 8.00 -1.16 6.87
C ARG A 98 9.35 -0.89 7.55
N SER A 99 10.25 -0.17 6.90
CA SER A 99 11.55 0.23 7.47
C SER A 99 11.39 1.18 8.66
N MET A 100 10.50 2.18 8.54
CA MET A 100 10.18 3.12 9.60
C MET A 100 9.60 2.40 10.83
N PHE A 101 8.62 1.53 10.63
CA PHE A 101 8.01 0.77 11.72
C PHE A 101 9.03 -0.15 12.41
N ARG A 102 9.87 -0.84 11.63
CA ARG A 102 10.93 -1.68 12.20
C ARG A 102 11.92 -0.89 13.03
N SER A 103 12.34 0.28 12.54
CA SER A 103 13.22 1.19 13.28
C SER A 103 12.58 1.69 14.57
N GLN A 104 11.27 1.97 14.58
CA GLN A 104 10.54 2.34 15.79
C GLN A 104 10.49 1.19 16.81
N LEU A 105 10.21 -0.03 16.36
CA LEU A 105 10.22 -1.21 17.23
C LEU A 105 11.61 -1.44 17.82
N ASP A 106 12.67 -1.28 17.04
CA ASP A 106 14.05 -1.44 17.53
C ASP A 106 14.39 -0.38 18.60
N ARG A 107 13.93 0.86 18.42
CA ARG A 107 14.07 1.93 19.44
C ARG A 107 13.32 1.60 20.72
N ILE A 108 12.08 1.11 20.61
CA ILE A 108 11.26 0.69 21.77
C ILE A 108 11.90 -0.50 22.47
N HIS A 109 12.38 -1.49 21.73
CA HIS A 109 13.08 -2.64 22.29
C HIS A 109 14.37 -2.20 23.00
N SER A 110 15.10 -1.25 22.43
CA SER A 110 16.30 -0.68 23.05
C SER A 110 15.97 0.07 24.34
N SER A 111 14.95 0.93 24.34
CA SER A 111 14.54 1.67 25.54
C SER A 111 13.94 0.75 26.61
N LEU A 112 13.19 -0.28 26.21
CA LEU A 112 12.67 -1.28 27.14
C LEU A 112 13.79 -2.10 27.78
N LYS A 113 14.79 -2.52 27.00
CA LYS A 113 15.98 -3.21 27.53
C LYS A 113 16.72 -2.34 28.54
N SER A 114 16.90 -1.04 28.25
CA SER A 114 17.58 -0.15 29.20
C SER A 114 16.78 0.02 30.49
N ILE A 115 15.44 0.12 30.43
CA ILE A 115 14.58 0.16 31.61
C ILE A 115 14.63 -1.15 32.40
N ALA A 116 14.54 -2.30 31.72
CA ALA A 116 14.55 -3.61 32.35
C ALA A 116 15.89 -3.95 33.03
N ILE A 117 16.98 -3.39 32.51
CA ILE A 117 18.34 -3.59 33.03
C ILE A 117 18.73 -2.49 34.04
N GLN A 118 17.91 -1.45 34.24
CA GLN A 118 18.18 -0.48 35.31
C GLN A 118 18.21 -1.22 36.65
N PRO A 119 19.36 -1.22 37.36
CA PRO A 119 19.39 -1.75 38.70
C PRO A 119 18.40 -0.93 39.51
N VAL A 120 17.37 -1.58 40.06
CA VAL A 120 16.45 -0.94 40.99
C VAL A 120 17.28 -0.55 42.20
N VAL A 121 17.80 0.68 42.20
CA VAL A 121 18.31 1.32 43.40
C VAL A 121 17.06 1.60 44.23
N ARG A 122 16.61 0.59 44.98
CA ARG A 122 15.85 0.87 46.18
C ARG A 122 16.82 1.70 47.00
N SER A 123 16.63 3.01 47.03
CA SER A 123 17.22 3.83 48.07
C SER A 123 16.79 3.15 49.36
N SER A 124 17.71 2.37 49.94
CA SER A 124 17.60 1.95 51.32
C SER A 124 17.65 3.26 52.06
N ILE A 125 16.48 3.83 52.30
CA ILE A 125 16.30 4.86 53.30
C ILE A 125 16.87 4.21 54.56
N GLN A 126 18.10 4.56 54.89
CA GLN A 126 18.62 4.43 56.24
C GLN A 126 17.70 5.33 57.08
N THR A 127 16.58 4.76 57.51
CA THR A 127 15.91 5.21 58.71
C THR A 127 16.85 4.85 59.84
N SER A 128 17.78 5.75 60.14
CA SER A 128 18.31 5.80 61.49
C SER A 128 17.13 5.83 62.45
N ASN A 129 17.12 4.85 63.34
CA ASN A 129 16.32 4.73 64.54
C ASN A 129 14.91 4.11 64.43
N MET A 130 14.89 2.89 64.97
CA MET A 130 13.87 2.26 65.81
C MET A 130 12.60 1.70 65.16
N GLY A 131 12.52 0.36 65.21
CA GLY A 131 11.28 -0.38 65.39
C GLY A 131 10.60 -0.79 64.10
N GLY A 132 10.76 -2.06 63.72
CA GLY A 132 10.29 -2.62 62.45
C GLY A 132 8.82 -2.33 62.13
N ALA A 133 8.59 -1.67 61.00
CA ALA A 133 7.29 -1.54 60.37
C ALA A 133 7.22 -2.46 59.15
N SER A 134 6.34 -3.46 59.29
CA SER A 134 5.85 -4.38 58.27
C SER A 134 5.20 -3.64 57.08
N LEU A 135 5.05 -4.35 55.95
CA LEU A 135 4.42 -3.97 54.68
C LEU A 135 2.91 -3.65 54.77
N VAL A 136 2.47 -2.93 55.79
CA VAL A 136 1.06 -2.59 56.01
C VAL A 136 0.96 -1.10 56.32
N ALA A 137 0.28 -0.38 55.43
CA ALA A 137 -0.36 0.90 55.68
C ALA A 137 0.50 1.94 56.42
N ALA A 138 1.22 2.77 55.66
CA ALA A 138 1.20 4.17 56.04
C ALA A 138 -0.26 4.61 55.98
N VAL A 139 -0.93 4.60 57.13
CA VAL A 139 -2.21 5.27 57.37
C VAL A 139 -1.94 6.78 57.29
N GLY A 140 -1.53 7.24 56.11
CA GLY A 140 -1.75 8.59 55.69
C GLY A 140 -3.26 8.74 55.65
N LYS A 141 -3.77 9.72 56.40
CA LYS A 141 -5.18 10.05 56.44
C LYS A 141 -5.70 10.06 54.99
N VAL A 142 -6.68 9.21 54.68
CA VAL A 142 -7.22 9.11 53.32
C VAL A 142 -7.80 10.48 52.99
N GLN A 143 -7.14 11.21 52.09
CA GLN A 143 -7.46 12.61 51.78
C GLN A 143 -7.77 12.73 50.30
N LEU A 144 -8.94 13.28 50.02
CA LEU A 144 -9.29 13.72 48.68
C LEU A 144 -8.51 15.00 48.32
N SER A 145 -8.33 15.26 47.03
CA SER A 145 -7.75 16.51 46.56
C SER A 145 -8.57 17.71 47.06
N LYS A 146 -7.88 18.72 47.61
CA LYS A 146 -8.56 19.90 48.19
C LYS A 146 -9.21 20.81 47.14
N ARG A 147 -8.75 20.73 45.89
CA ARG A 147 -9.19 21.52 44.74
C ARG A 147 -8.74 20.82 43.46
N PRO A 148 -9.54 19.89 42.90
CA PRO A 148 -9.23 19.33 41.58
C PRO A 148 -9.20 20.49 40.58
N ARG A 149 -8.18 20.52 39.71
CA ARG A 149 -8.03 21.59 38.71
C ARG A 149 -9.01 21.44 37.56
N ASP A 150 -9.41 20.20 37.27
CA ASP A 150 -10.25 19.83 36.14
C ASP A 150 -11.16 18.63 36.49
N LEU A 151 -12.27 18.50 35.77
CA LEU A 151 -13.23 17.39 35.90
C LEU A 151 -12.57 16.03 35.69
N TYR A 152 -11.56 15.98 34.80
CA TYR A 152 -10.76 14.78 34.58
C TYR A 152 -10.00 14.32 35.83
N GLU A 153 -9.44 15.24 36.62
CA GLU A 153 -8.75 14.89 37.87
C GLU A 153 -9.73 14.33 38.90
N LEU A 154 -10.94 14.89 38.97
CA LEU A 154 -12.00 14.43 39.85
C LEU A 154 -12.48 13.01 39.47
N TRP A 155 -12.73 12.76 38.20
CA TRP A 155 -13.12 11.43 37.72
C TRP A 155 -12.01 10.40 37.95
N LYS A 156 -10.76 10.75 37.67
CA LYS A 156 -9.60 9.88 37.89
C LYS A 156 -9.44 9.53 39.36
N GLU A 157 -9.60 10.50 40.25
CA GLU A 157 -9.59 10.29 41.70
C GLU A 157 -10.75 9.40 42.16
N TYR A 158 -11.93 9.54 41.55
CA TYR A 158 -13.09 8.72 41.83
C TYR A 158 -12.92 7.25 41.43
N GLU A 159 -12.36 6.99 40.24
CA GLU A 159 -12.19 5.63 39.73
C GLU A 159 -10.95 4.93 40.27
N PHE A 160 -9.82 5.64 40.36
CA PHE A 160 -8.49 5.06 40.61
C PHE A 160 -7.84 5.52 41.92
N GLY A 161 -8.27 6.66 42.49
CA GLY A 161 -7.66 7.25 43.67
C GLY A 161 -6.43 8.10 43.38
N LEU A 162 -5.88 8.73 44.42
CA LEU A 162 -4.72 9.61 44.34
C LEU A 162 -3.59 9.12 45.26
N GLY A 163 -2.35 9.12 44.76
CA GLY A 163 -1.15 8.97 45.59
C GLY A 163 -1.04 7.67 46.37
N GLY A 164 -1.61 6.57 45.86
CA GLY A 164 -1.62 5.26 46.55
C GLY A 164 -2.78 5.08 47.54
N ASN A 165 -3.70 6.04 47.61
CA ASN A 165 -4.96 5.89 48.35
C ASN A 165 -5.98 5.11 47.52
N LYS A 166 -6.93 4.47 48.22
CA LYS A 166 -8.09 3.82 47.59
C LYS A 166 -8.92 4.84 46.79
N PRO A 167 -9.63 4.41 45.73
CA PRO A 167 -10.46 5.31 44.92
C PRO A 167 -11.63 5.89 45.72
N ALA A 168 -12.09 7.09 45.35
CA ALA A 168 -13.11 7.82 46.11
C ALA A 168 -14.43 7.03 46.27
N LYS A 169 -14.77 6.18 45.29
CA LYS A 169 -15.94 5.28 45.34
C LYS A 169 -15.92 4.24 46.48
N HIS A 170 -14.77 4.00 47.10
CA HIS A 170 -14.59 3.04 48.19
C HIS A 170 -14.34 3.71 49.55
N PHE A 171 -14.59 5.00 49.66
CA PHE A 171 -14.56 5.70 50.93
C PHE A 171 -15.83 5.37 51.71
N THR A 172 -15.66 5.10 53.00
CA THR A 172 -16.78 4.93 53.93
C THR A 172 -17.28 6.29 54.40
N GLU A 173 -18.53 6.40 54.85
CA GLU A 173 -19.11 7.66 55.35
C GLU A 173 -18.27 8.32 56.46
N LYS A 174 -17.57 7.51 57.26
CA LYS A 174 -16.64 7.97 58.30
C LYS A 174 -15.36 8.61 57.74
N GLU A 175 -14.92 8.21 56.55
CA GLU A 175 -13.71 8.71 55.86
C GLU A 175 -14.03 9.85 54.90
N HIS A 176 -15.27 9.96 54.42
CA HIS A 176 -15.78 11.13 53.72
C HIS A 176 -15.82 12.40 54.59
N GLY A 177 -15.55 12.24 55.90
CA GLY A 177 -15.03 13.30 56.78
C GLY A 177 -15.70 14.65 56.59
N THR A 178 -17.00 14.73 56.90
CA THR A 178 -17.71 15.97 57.28
C THR A 178 -17.54 17.17 56.34
N ARG A 179 -17.30 16.96 55.04
CA ARG A 179 -17.13 18.06 54.08
C ARG A 179 -17.74 17.75 52.71
N LEU A 180 -18.76 16.91 52.66
CA LEU A 180 -19.56 16.68 51.45
C LEU A 180 -21.03 17.04 51.65
N LEU A 181 -21.30 18.03 52.50
CA LEU A 181 -22.63 18.65 52.57
C LEU A 181 -22.85 19.76 51.54
N LEU A 182 -21.91 20.03 50.63
CA LEU A 182 -22.07 21.14 49.66
C LEU A 182 -21.62 20.84 48.23
N SER A 183 -21.39 19.59 47.84
CA SER A 183 -20.95 19.32 46.45
C SER A 183 -21.51 18.05 45.79
N LEU A 184 -22.15 17.15 46.55
CA LEU A 184 -22.76 15.94 45.97
C LEU A 184 -24.27 16.06 45.73
N GLU A 185 -24.98 16.99 46.36
CA GLU A 185 -26.41 17.22 46.07
C GLU A 185 -26.67 17.84 44.69
N VAL A 186 -25.65 18.45 44.05
CA VAL A 186 -25.82 19.07 42.72
C VAL A 186 -25.73 18.07 41.56
N LEU A 187 -25.17 16.87 41.77
CA LEU A 187 -25.04 15.86 40.71
C LEU A 187 -26.04 14.69 40.83
N ALA A 188 -26.84 14.63 41.91
CA ALA A 188 -27.88 13.62 42.08
C ALA A 188 -29.30 14.11 41.75
N SER A 189 -29.45 15.38 41.32
CA SER A 189 -30.75 15.98 40.98
C SER A 189 -30.84 16.52 39.54
N CYS A 190 -29.97 16.05 38.64
CA CYS A 190 -30.10 16.24 37.19
C CYS A 190 -30.15 14.88 36.51
#